data_AF-A0A0J9WAS3-F1
#
_entry.id   AF-A0A0J9WAS3-F1
#
_cell.length_a   1.000
_cell.length_b   1.000
_cell.length_c   1.000
_cell.angle_alpha   90.00
_cell.angle_beta   90.00
_cell.angle_gamma   90.00
#
_symmetry.space_group_name_H-M   'P 1'
#
loop_
_entity.id
_entity.type
_entity.pdbx_description
1 polymer ?
#
loop_
_entity_poly.entity_id
_entity_poly.type
_entity_poly.pdbx_seq_one_letter_code
_entity_poly.pdbx_strand_id
1 'polypeptide(L)'
;MHVQSLLLASGLVPFVASQGCPFAKRATDNNLVPPREIPEDFGICRVASNQAGGGTRSRGFWPCALRLDVLRQFSPQYNPLGADFDYAEAFKSLDYESLKRDLKALLTDSQDWWPADHGSYGGLFIRMSWHSAGTYRAMDGRGGAGMGQQRFAPLDSWPDNQNLDKARRLLSKVRQQDFMG
;
A
#
# COMPACT_ATOMS: atom_id res chain seq x y z
N MET A 1 27.86 -9.31 -69.97
CA MET A 1 27.86 -7.99 -69.31
C MET A 1 27.17 -8.20 -67.96
N HIS A 2 27.91 -8.31 -66.83
CA HIS A 2 28.36 -7.18 -65.97
C HIS A 2 27.12 -6.45 -65.39
N VAL A 3 26.83 -6.29 -64.08
CA VAL A 3 27.56 -6.10 -62.79
C VAL A 3 26.48 -6.25 -61.66
N GLN A 4 26.64 -7.03 -60.59
CA GLN A 4 27.20 -6.72 -59.24
C GLN A 4 26.39 -5.74 -58.33
N SER A 5 26.13 -6.22 -57.10
CA SER A 5 26.02 -5.58 -55.76
C SER A 5 25.58 -4.12 -55.57
N LEU A 6 24.72 -3.88 -54.56
CA LEU A 6 25.00 -2.89 -53.50
C LEU A 6 24.15 -3.10 -52.22
N LEU A 7 24.86 -3.40 -51.12
CA LEU A 7 24.47 -3.21 -49.71
C LEU A 7 24.61 -1.72 -49.34
N LEU A 8 23.72 -1.18 -48.49
CA LEU A 8 23.98 -0.31 -47.31
C LEU A 8 22.93 0.80 -47.06
N ALA A 9 22.69 1.02 -45.75
CA ALA A 9 22.15 2.20 -45.06
C ALA A 9 20.65 2.51 -45.28
N SER A 10 19.80 2.47 -44.26
CA SER A 10 19.70 3.44 -43.16
C SER A 10 18.66 2.87 -42.16
N GLY A 11 18.83 2.83 -40.84
CA GLY A 11 19.14 3.96 -39.95
C GLY A 11 17.83 4.48 -39.32
N LEU A 12 17.71 4.32 -37.99
CA LEU A 12 16.79 5.01 -37.05
C LEU A 12 15.39 4.42 -36.81
N VAL A 13 15.32 3.51 -35.83
CA VAL A 13 14.14 3.34 -34.97
C VAL A 13 14.08 4.56 -34.04
N PRO A 14 12.96 5.30 -33.94
CA PRO A 14 12.85 6.35 -32.95
C PRO A 14 12.74 5.70 -31.57
N PHE A 15 13.83 5.76 -30.81
CA PHE A 15 13.77 5.66 -29.36
C PHE A 15 12.89 6.81 -28.86
N VAL A 16 11.65 6.51 -28.49
CA VAL A 16 10.86 7.40 -27.64
C VAL A 16 11.49 7.35 -26.26
N ALA A 17 12.49 8.21 -26.06
CA ALA A 17 12.91 8.56 -24.73
C ALA A 17 11.73 9.28 -24.08
N SER A 18 11.12 8.66 -23.07
CA SER A 18 10.30 9.39 -22.11
C SER A 18 11.13 10.57 -21.65
N GLN A 19 10.77 11.78 -22.10
CA GLN A 19 11.33 12.99 -21.54
C GLN A 19 10.93 13.00 -20.07
N GLY A 20 11.83 12.51 -19.22
CA GLY A 20 11.74 12.71 -17.79
C GLY A 20 11.56 14.19 -17.55
N CYS A 21 10.63 14.51 -16.65
CA CYS A 21 10.28 15.87 -16.25
C CYS A 21 11.53 16.77 -16.27
N PRO A 22 11.53 17.92 -16.98
CA PRO A 22 12.69 18.81 -17.04
C PRO A 22 13.06 19.42 -15.66
N PHE A 23 12.27 19.12 -14.62
CA PHE A 23 12.52 19.47 -13.23
C PHE A 23 13.12 18.33 -12.37
N ALA A 24 13.23 17.10 -12.87
CA ALA A 24 13.74 15.96 -12.10
C ALA A 24 15.27 15.94 -11.96
N LYS A 25 16.00 16.77 -12.72
CA LYS A 25 17.47 16.90 -12.65
C LYS A 25 17.95 18.26 -12.17
N ARG A 26 17.27 18.84 -11.18
CA ARG A 26 17.86 19.90 -10.36
C ARG A 26 18.20 19.36 -8.98
N ALA A 27 19.31 18.63 -8.89
CA ALA A 27 20.03 18.46 -7.63
C ALA A 27 20.78 19.76 -7.31
N THR A 28 20.03 20.85 -7.14
CA THR A 28 20.50 21.94 -6.29
C THR A 28 19.84 21.65 -4.96
N ASP A 29 20.64 21.23 -3.99
CA ASP A 29 20.25 21.18 -2.58
C ASP A 29 19.89 22.62 -2.15
N ASN A 30 18.67 23.03 -2.49
CA ASN A 30 18.11 24.33 -2.13
C ASN A 30 17.55 24.30 -0.71
N ASN A 31 17.91 23.29 0.10
CA ASN A 31 17.65 23.33 1.52
C ASN A 31 18.53 24.42 2.12
N LEU A 32 17.97 25.62 2.22
CA LEU A 32 18.54 26.75 2.96
C LEU A 32 18.82 26.41 4.44
N VAL A 33 18.29 25.27 4.92
CA VAL A 33 18.51 24.74 6.25
C VAL A 33 18.97 23.28 6.14
N PRO A 34 20.21 22.94 6.49
CA PRO A 34 20.70 21.56 6.47
C PRO A 34 19.88 20.69 7.44
N PRO A 35 19.71 19.39 7.16
CA PRO A 35 19.06 18.47 8.08
C PRO A 35 19.77 18.48 9.43
N ARG A 36 19.02 18.73 10.51
CA ARG A 36 19.58 18.71 11.87
C ARG A 36 19.56 17.27 12.40
N GLU A 37 20.72 16.75 12.78
CA GLU A 37 20.80 15.51 13.57
C GLU A 37 20.32 15.79 15.00
N ILE A 38 19.37 15.00 15.48
CA ILE A 38 18.80 15.05 16.84
C ILE A 38 19.14 13.73 17.53
N PRO A 39 19.41 13.71 18.86
CA PRO A 39 19.62 12.47 19.60
C PRO A 39 18.48 11.48 19.35
N GLU A 40 18.82 10.20 19.13
CA GLU A 40 17.82 9.15 18.97
C GLU A 40 17.10 8.90 20.30
N ASP A 41 15.79 9.12 20.29
CA ASP A 41 14.89 8.87 21.42
C ASP A 41 13.55 8.33 20.87
N PHE A 42 12.74 7.72 21.74
CA PHE A 42 11.49 7.06 21.32
C PHE A 42 10.55 8.03 20.60
N GLY A 43 10.22 7.70 19.34
CA GLY A 43 9.33 8.51 18.51
C GLY A 43 10.00 9.71 17.81
N ILE A 44 11.33 9.83 17.89
CA ILE A 44 12.11 10.87 17.20
C ILE A 44 12.93 10.21 16.09
N CYS A 45 12.80 10.72 14.86
CA CYS A 45 13.69 10.34 13.77
C CYS A 45 15.03 11.07 13.94
N ARG A 46 16.15 10.35 13.79
CA ARG A 46 17.51 10.92 13.86
C ARG A 46 17.70 12.13 12.94
N VAL A 47 17.09 12.08 11.75
CA VAL A 47 17.16 13.16 10.75
C VAL A 47 15.88 13.96 10.79
N ALA A 48 15.98 15.24 11.18
CA ALA A 48 14.85 16.14 11.16
C ALA A 48 14.54 16.62 9.74
N SER A 49 13.40 16.20 9.19
CA SER A 49 12.88 16.76 7.93
C SER A 49 12.54 18.24 8.10
N ASN A 50 12.76 19.03 7.04
CA ASN A 50 12.39 20.44 6.92
C ASN A 50 11.22 20.66 5.92
N GLN A 51 10.65 19.59 5.35
CA GLN A 51 9.59 19.61 4.34
C GLN A 51 8.47 18.59 4.66
N ALA A 52 7.36 18.65 3.90
CA ALA A 52 6.22 17.73 4.00
C ALA A 52 5.67 17.56 5.44
N GLY A 53 5.84 18.60 6.25
CA GLY A 53 5.44 18.60 7.64
C GLY A 53 6.49 18.15 8.65
N GLY A 54 7.77 18.25 8.30
CA GLY A 54 8.87 18.27 9.27
C GLY A 54 8.86 19.50 10.20
N GLY A 55 9.79 19.51 11.16
CA GLY A 55 9.89 20.53 12.22
C GLY A 55 9.01 20.28 13.45
N THR A 56 9.29 21.00 14.54
CA THR A 56 8.55 20.89 15.80
C THR A 56 7.09 21.28 15.59
N ARG A 57 6.16 20.46 16.12
CA ARG A 57 4.71 20.67 15.97
C ARG A 57 4.10 21.19 17.27
N SER A 58 2.90 21.77 17.19
CA SER A 58 2.15 22.23 18.36
C SER A 58 2.02 21.17 19.46
N ARG A 59 1.89 19.89 19.09
CA ARG A 59 1.84 18.76 20.04
C ARG A 59 3.15 18.50 20.78
N GLY A 60 4.28 18.90 20.19
CA GLY A 60 5.58 18.84 20.87
C GLY A 60 5.73 19.95 21.92
N PHE A 61 5.13 21.13 21.69
CA PHE A 61 5.12 22.24 22.65
C PHE A 61 4.09 22.04 23.77
N TRP A 62 2.87 21.61 23.41
CA TRP A 62 1.76 21.42 24.34
C TRP A 62 1.21 19.99 24.25
N PRO A 63 1.93 18.99 24.81
CA PRO A 63 1.52 17.59 24.69
C PRO A 63 0.20 17.27 25.38
N CYS A 64 -0.16 18.02 26.43
CA CYS A 64 -1.38 17.82 27.22
C CYS A 64 -2.61 18.57 26.68
N ALA A 65 -2.48 19.35 25.60
CA ALA A 65 -3.60 20.09 25.04
C ALA A 65 -4.61 19.14 24.38
N LEU A 66 -5.91 19.50 24.43
CA LEU A 66 -6.98 18.74 23.79
C LEU A 66 -6.75 18.65 22.27
N ARG A 67 -6.95 17.44 21.72
CA ARG A 67 -6.78 17.16 20.28
C ARG A 67 -8.10 16.82 19.63
N LEU A 68 -8.35 17.42 18.47
CA LEU A 68 -9.57 17.22 17.67
C LEU A 68 -9.35 16.34 16.43
N ASP A 69 -8.20 15.66 16.34
CA ASP A 69 -7.80 14.92 15.14
C ASP A 69 -8.75 13.76 14.81
N VAL A 70 -9.27 13.10 15.85
CA VAL A 70 -10.19 11.97 15.71
C VAL A 70 -11.49 12.35 15.01
N LEU A 71 -11.91 13.61 15.11
CA LEU A 71 -13.13 14.12 14.48
C LEU A 71 -12.94 14.47 12.99
N ARG A 72 -11.70 14.38 12.50
CA ARG A 72 -11.34 14.69 11.10
C ARG A 72 -10.90 13.44 10.32
N GLN A 73 -10.97 12.26 10.95
CA GLN A 73 -10.69 11.00 10.29
C GLN A 73 -11.81 10.64 9.30
N PHE A 74 -11.46 9.88 8.25
CA PHE A 74 -12.41 9.35 7.26
C PHE A 74 -13.24 10.41 6.53
N SER A 75 -12.71 11.63 6.36
CA SER A 75 -13.33 12.66 5.53
C SER A 75 -13.52 12.16 4.08
N PRO A 76 -14.67 12.44 3.43
CA PRO A 76 -14.93 12.03 2.04
C PRO A 76 -13.86 12.48 1.04
N GLN A 77 -13.17 13.59 1.35
CA GLN A 77 -12.10 14.15 0.51
C GLN A 77 -10.91 13.20 0.31
N TYR A 78 -10.70 12.28 1.25
CA TYR A 78 -9.62 11.29 1.16
C TYR A 78 -10.08 9.96 0.56
N ASN A 79 -11.38 9.79 0.29
CA ASN A 79 -11.90 8.57 -0.29
C ASN A 79 -11.72 8.57 -1.81
N PRO A 80 -10.87 7.69 -2.39
CA PRO A 80 -10.67 7.64 -3.83
C PRO A 80 -11.91 7.13 -4.61
N LEU A 81 -12.87 6.49 -3.92
CA LEU A 81 -14.10 6.00 -4.54
C LEU A 81 -15.17 7.10 -4.72
N GLY A 82 -14.94 8.29 -4.13
CA GLY A 82 -15.91 9.39 -4.16
C GLY A 82 -16.95 9.31 -3.04
N ALA A 83 -17.74 10.38 -2.92
CA ALA A 83 -18.77 10.50 -1.88
C ALA A 83 -20.04 9.70 -2.20
N ASP A 84 -20.32 9.50 -3.50
CA ASP A 84 -21.57 8.90 -3.98
C ASP A 84 -21.47 7.37 -4.19
N PHE A 85 -20.34 6.76 -3.86
CA PHE A 85 -20.13 5.32 -4.06
C PHE A 85 -20.83 4.49 -2.98
N ASP A 86 -21.79 3.65 -3.41
CA ASP A 86 -22.49 2.69 -2.55
C ASP A 86 -21.82 1.30 -2.63
N TYR A 87 -21.08 0.94 -1.58
CA TYR A 87 -20.45 -0.37 -1.47
C TYR A 87 -21.46 -1.52 -1.33
N ALA A 88 -22.62 -1.29 -0.70
CA ALA A 88 -23.63 -2.32 -0.51
C ALA A 88 -24.33 -2.66 -1.84
N GLU A 89 -24.53 -1.67 -2.71
CA GLU A 89 -25.00 -1.90 -4.08
C GLU A 89 -23.96 -2.64 -4.91
N ALA A 90 -22.71 -2.15 -4.93
CA ALA A 90 -21.62 -2.77 -5.68
C ALA A 90 -21.33 -4.22 -5.24
N PHE A 91 -21.44 -4.51 -3.94
CA PHE A 91 -21.24 -5.87 -3.44
C PHE A 91 -22.38 -6.82 -3.84
N LYS A 92 -23.61 -6.33 -4.02
CA LYS A 92 -24.73 -7.18 -4.48
C LYS A 92 -24.57 -7.60 -5.93
N SER A 93 -23.93 -6.78 -6.77
CA SER A 93 -23.65 -7.12 -8.17
C SER A 93 -22.43 -8.02 -8.36
N LEU A 94 -21.67 -8.30 -7.30
CA LEU A 94 -20.47 -9.13 -7.37
C LEU A 94 -20.83 -10.60 -7.66
N ASP A 95 -20.09 -11.25 -8.57
CA ASP A 95 -20.17 -12.71 -8.73
C ASP A 95 -19.49 -13.40 -7.53
N TYR A 96 -20.29 -13.59 -6.48
CA TYR A 96 -19.87 -14.23 -5.24
C TYR A 96 -19.38 -15.67 -5.43
N GLU A 97 -19.92 -16.39 -6.42
CA GLU A 97 -19.50 -17.77 -6.69
C GLU A 97 -18.16 -17.80 -7.41
N SER A 98 -17.90 -16.88 -8.35
CA SER A 98 -16.58 -16.76 -8.97
C SER A 98 -15.51 -16.41 -7.95
N LEU A 99 -15.75 -15.39 -7.12
CA LEU A 99 -14.82 -15.00 -6.08
C LEU A 99 -14.43 -16.20 -5.19
N LYS A 100 -15.40 -17.02 -4.76
CA LYS A 100 -15.11 -18.21 -3.96
C LYS A 100 -14.32 -19.26 -4.73
N ARG A 101 -14.56 -19.45 -6.03
CA ARG A 101 -13.78 -20.36 -6.88
C ARG A 101 -12.33 -19.87 -6.99
N ASP A 102 -12.14 -18.58 -7.24
CA ASP A 102 -10.82 -17.98 -7.41
C ASP A 102 -10.02 -18.01 -6.10
N LEU A 103 -10.68 -17.76 -4.96
CA LEU A 103 -10.06 -17.95 -3.65
C LEU A 103 -9.65 -19.41 -3.38
N LYS A 104 -10.47 -20.38 -3.78
CA LYS A 104 -10.13 -21.81 -3.63
C LYS A 104 -8.97 -22.21 -4.52
N ALA A 105 -8.92 -21.71 -5.76
CA ALA A 105 -7.79 -21.94 -6.66
C ALA A 105 -6.49 -21.34 -6.11
N LEU A 106 -6.57 -20.12 -5.55
CA LEU A 106 -5.43 -19.43 -4.95
C LEU A 106 -4.82 -20.22 -3.77
N LEU A 107 -5.62 -20.99 -3.02
CA LEU A 107 -5.10 -21.77 -1.89
C LEU A 107 -3.94 -22.69 -2.29
N THR A 108 -3.97 -23.24 -3.50
CA THR A 108 -2.96 -24.18 -4.00
C THR A 108 -2.04 -23.59 -5.08
N ASP A 109 -2.26 -22.33 -5.49
CA ASP A 109 -1.44 -21.61 -6.47
C ASP A 109 -0.18 -21.01 -5.82
N SER A 110 0.76 -21.88 -5.47
CA SER A 110 2.02 -21.50 -4.80
C SER A 110 2.84 -20.52 -5.64
N GLN A 111 3.33 -19.45 -5.02
CA GLN A 111 4.16 -18.43 -5.63
C GLN A 111 5.62 -18.57 -5.20
N ASP A 112 6.56 -18.36 -6.13
CA ASP A 112 8.00 -18.54 -5.87
C ASP A 112 8.55 -17.59 -4.79
N TRP A 113 8.03 -16.37 -4.71
CA TRP A 113 8.48 -15.35 -3.73
C TRP A 113 7.93 -15.60 -2.32
N TRP A 114 6.92 -16.45 -2.18
CA TRP A 114 6.40 -16.91 -0.89
C TRP A 114 5.74 -18.28 -1.03
N PRO A 115 6.52 -19.37 -1.02
CA PRO A 115 6.00 -20.72 -1.26
C PRO A 115 4.93 -21.13 -0.26
N ALA A 116 3.97 -21.94 -0.70
CA ALA A 116 2.90 -22.44 0.16
C ALA A 116 3.40 -23.60 1.04
N ASP A 117 3.22 -23.48 2.35
CA ASP A 117 3.50 -24.57 3.28
C ASP A 117 2.60 -25.77 2.97
N HIS A 118 3.20 -26.95 2.81
CA HIS A 118 2.48 -28.18 2.41
C HIS A 118 1.67 -28.04 1.11
N GLY A 119 2.02 -27.09 0.24
CA GLY A 119 1.29 -26.83 -1.00
C GLY A 119 -0.07 -26.14 -0.81
N SER A 120 -0.34 -25.57 0.37
CA SER A 120 -1.58 -24.82 0.63
C SER A 120 -1.39 -23.58 1.51
N TYR A 121 -1.93 -22.43 1.09
CA TYR A 121 -1.99 -21.21 1.91
C TYR A 121 -3.09 -21.22 2.97
N GLY A 122 -3.83 -22.32 3.15
CA GLY A 122 -4.98 -22.38 4.05
C GLY A 122 -4.67 -21.93 5.48
N GLY A 123 -3.61 -22.45 6.09
CA GLY A 123 -3.18 -22.06 7.44
C GLY A 123 -2.84 -20.56 7.54
N LEU A 124 -2.15 -20.02 6.53
CA LEU A 124 -1.79 -18.61 6.46
C LEU A 124 -3.01 -17.69 6.37
N PHE A 125 -3.99 -18.02 5.54
CA PHE A 125 -5.22 -17.21 5.40
C PHE A 125 -6.16 -17.32 6.60
N ILE A 126 -6.22 -18.49 7.25
CA ILE A 126 -6.93 -18.64 8.52
C ILE A 126 -6.29 -17.72 9.57
N ARG A 127 -4.97 -17.77 9.73
CA ARG A 127 -4.24 -16.87 10.64
C ARG A 127 -4.49 -15.41 10.31
N MET A 128 -4.40 -15.02 9.04
CA MET A 128 -4.64 -13.64 8.62
C MET A 128 -6.04 -13.16 9.02
N SER A 129 -7.06 -13.98 8.77
CA SER A 129 -8.46 -13.68 9.10
C SER A 129 -8.68 -13.60 10.60
N TRP A 130 -8.10 -14.53 11.36
CA TRP A 130 -8.09 -14.50 12.82
C TRP A 130 -7.45 -13.22 13.36
N HIS A 131 -6.25 -12.86 12.93
CA HIS A 131 -5.56 -11.64 13.38
C HIS A 131 -6.31 -10.35 13.00
N SER A 132 -7.03 -10.35 11.88
CA SER A 132 -7.87 -9.22 11.48
C SER A 132 -9.01 -9.00 12.48
N ALA A 133 -9.73 -10.08 12.83
CA ALA A 133 -10.84 -10.03 13.78
C ALA A 133 -10.39 -9.92 15.25
N GLY A 134 -9.25 -10.51 15.61
CA GLY A 134 -8.76 -10.68 16.98
C GLY A 134 -8.33 -9.39 17.69
N THR A 135 -8.32 -8.25 16.99
CA THR A 135 -8.08 -6.94 17.61
C THR A 135 -9.32 -6.37 18.31
N TYR A 136 -10.48 -7.01 18.17
CA TYR A 136 -11.75 -6.54 18.72
C TYR A 136 -11.78 -6.53 20.25
N ARG A 137 -12.40 -5.50 20.83
CA ARG A 137 -12.63 -5.38 22.27
C ARG A 137 -14.08 -5.02 22.57
N ALA A 138 -14.71 -5.79 23.46
CA ALA A 138 -16.13 -5.62 23.74
C ALA A 138 -16.47 -4.32 24.49
N MET A 139 -15.57 -3.82 25.34
CA MET A 139 -15.86 -2.68 26.23
C MET A 139 -16.11 -1.36 25.48
N ASP A 140 -15.35 -1.10 24.42
CA ASP A 140 -15.45 0.13 23.65
C ASP A 140 -15.76 -0.09 22.16
N GLY A 141 -15.97 -1.35 21.76
CA GLY A 141 -16.33 -1.75 20.41
C GLY A 141 -15.26 -1.47 19.34
N ARG A 142 -14.03 -1.12 19.75
CA ARG A 142 -12.93 -0.85 18.81
C ARG A 142 -12.22 -2.12 18.36
N GLY A 143 -11.50 -1.99 17.25
CA GLY A 143 -10.78 -3.10 16.62
C GLY A 143 -11.70 -3.96 15.76
N GLY A 144 -11.26 -5.19 15.49
CA GLY A 144 -11.94 -6.12 14.61
C GLY A 144 -11.66 -5.89 13.13
N ALA A 145 -12.29 -6.73 12.30
CA ALA A 145 -12.03 -6.79 10.86
C ALA A 145 -12.85 -5.77 10.03
N GLY A 146 -13.86 -5.12 10.61
CA GLY A 146 -14.88 -4.36 9.87
C GLY A 146 -14.38 -3.15 9.09
N MET A 147 -13.23 -2.58 9.48
CA MET A 147 -12.60 -1.46 8.77
C MET A 147 -11.40 -1.88 7.91
N GLY A 148 -11.03 -3.16 7.90
CA GLY A 148 -9.86 -3.67 7.16
C GLY A 148 -8.53 -3.02 7.59
N GLN A 149 -8.40 -2.57 8.84
CA GLN A 149 -7.26 -1.78 9.32
C GLN A 149 -5.94 -2.57 9.37
N GLN A 150 -5.97 -3.91 9.25
CA GLN A 150 -4.77 -4.75 9.19
C GLN A 150 -3.82 -4.38 8.02
N ARG A 151 -4.30 -3.65 7.01
CA ARG A 151 -3.47 -3.15 5.89
C ARG A 151 -2.79 -1.79 6.15
N PHE A 152 -3.06 -1.17 7.30
CA PHE A 152 -2.53 0.14 7.67
C PHE A 152 -1.77 0.06 9.00
N ALA A 153 -0.92 1.07 9.23
CA ALA A 153 -0.26 1.24 10.52
C ALA A 153 -1.29 1.51 11.64
N PRO A 154 -1.05 1.01 12.86
CA PRO A 154 0.13 0.24 13.28
C PRO A 154 0.01 -1.27 13.04
N LEU A 155 -1.18 -1.77 12.70
CA LEU A 155 -1.49 -3.20 12.66
C LEU A 155 -0.69 -3.95 11.59
N ASP A 156 -0.40 -3.31 10.46
CA ASP A 156 0.41 -3.90 9.40
C ASP A 156 1.82 -4.30 9.84
N SER A 157 2.33 -3.68 10.89
CA SER A 157 3.72 -3.78 11.38
C SER A 157 3.82 -4.29 12.81
N TRP A 158 2.70 -4.70 13.42
CA TRP A 158 2.73 -5.36 14.72
C TRP A 158 3.55 -6.65 14.65
N PRO A 159 4.39 -6.95 15.66
CA PRO A 159 5.19 -8.18 15.67
C PRO A 159 4.35 -9.45 15.47
N ASP A 160 3.16 -9.49 16.07
CA ASP A 160 2.26 -10.63 15.97
C ASP A 160 1.64 -10.80 14.57
N ASN A 161 1.66 -9.75 13.74
CA ASN A 161 1.19 -9.77 12.35
C ASN A 161 2.31 -10.04 11.34
N GLN A 162 3.48 -10.50 11.78
CA GLN A 162 4.61 -10.80 10.91
C GLN A 162 4.20 -11.75 9.75
N ASN A 163 4.68 -11.42 8.55
CA ASN A 163 4.42 -12.11 7.27
C ASN A 163 2.95 -12.05 6.78
N LEU A 164 2.03 -11.40 7.50
CA LEU A 164 0.66 -11.21 7.00
C LEU A 164 0.57 -10.16 5.89
N ASP A 165 1.60 -9.34 5.71
CA ASP A 165 1.81 -8.51 4.52
C ASP A 165 1.86 -9.36 3.24
N LYS A 166 2.52 -10.53 3.30
CA LYS A 166 2.61 -11.48 2.20
C LYS A 166 1.26 -12.15 1.92
N ALA A 167 0.53 -12.52 2.97
CA ALA A 167 -0.83 -13.04 2.84
C ALA A 167 -1.76 -12.05 2.11
N ARG A 168 -1.73 -10.77 2.49
CA ARG A 168 -2.47 -9.70 1.80
C ARG A 168 -2.00 -9.50 0.36
N ARG A 169 -0.69 -9.63 0.10
CA ARG A 169 -0.12 -9.52 -1.25
C ARG A 169 -0.58 -10.66 -2.16
N LEU A 170 -0.72 -11.89 -1.67
CA LEU A 170 -1.28 -13.01 -2.44
C LEU A 170 -2.71 -12.71 -2.92
N LEU A 171 -3.55 -12.20 -2.02
CA LEU A 171 -4.95 -11.86 -2.32
C LEU A 171 -5.12 -10.65 -3.26
N SER A 172 -4.08 -9.86 -3.49
CA SER A 172 -4.16 -8.67 -4.35
C SER A 172 -4.50 -9.01 -5.82
N LYS A 173 -4.16 -10.23 -6.29
CA LYS A 173 -4.52 -10.69 -7.64
C LYS A 173 -6.04 -10.82 -7.80
N VAL A 174 -6.69 -11.52 -6.87
CA VAL A 174 -8.15 -11.73 -6.85
C VAL A 174 -8.86 -10.38 -6.78
N ARG A 175 -8.43 -9.50 -5.87
CA ARG A 175 -8.98 -8.14 -5.76
C ARG A 175 -8.89 -7.35 -7.07
N GLN A 176 -7.81 -7.48 -7.83
CA GLN A 176 -7.66 -6.71 -9.07
C GLN A 176 -8.57 -7.22 -10.19
N GLN A 177 -8.78 -8.54 -10.26
CA GLN A 177 -9.66 -9.16 -11.25
C GLN A 177 -11.12 -8.74 -11.06
N ASP A 178 -11.61 -8.75 -9.82
CA ASP A 178 -13.01 -8.44 -9.52
C ASP A 178 -13.37 -6.95 -9.65
N PHE A 179 -12.38 -6.05 -9.56
CA PHE A 179 -12.61 -4.60 -9.71
C PHE A 179 -12.42 -4.09 -11.14
N MET A 180 -11.88 -4.92 -12.05
CA MET A 180 -11.67 -4.57 -13.47
C MET A 180 -12.51 -5.42 -14.44
N GLY A 181 -13.28 -6.38 -13.93
CA GLY A 181 -14.21 -7.22 -14.68
C GLY A 181 -15.62 -6.68 -14.70
#